data_AF-A0A433VBM7-F1
#
_entry.id   AF-A0A433VBM7-F1
#
_cell.length_a   1.000
_cell.length_b   1.000
_cell.length_c   1.000
_cell.angle_alpha   90.00
_cell.angle_beta   90.00
_cell.angle_gamma   90.00
#
_symmetry.space_group_name_H-M   'P 1'
#
loop_
_entity.id
_entity.type
_entity.pdbx_description
1 polymer ?
#
loop_
_entity_poly.entity_id
_entity_poly.type
_entity_poly.pdbx_seq_one_letter_code
_entity_poly.pdbx_strand_id
1 'polypeptide(L)'
;MSRLLYESSVSYKGYLIIPFVFNQVDGNDIYSYKLLAEIGYRSRYHKADNPAKSYGASIGNVVDIAKGHLDKYSDFTSREDVFKHRYTFRHNLIIIFNEANKYFYDHYPPETLNNIAAPKVFTSEIDCISWIKQGMDGLHVRRQVR
;
A
#
# COMPACT_ATOMS: atom_id res chain seq x y z
N MET A 1 16.34 3.79 -5.28
CA MET A 1 15.12 3.89 -4.45
C MET A 1 14.96 2.57 -3.72
N SER A 2 14.73 2.63 -2.41
CA SER A 2 14.47 1.46 -1.58
C SER A 2 13.08 0.87 -1.87
N ARG A 3 12.96 -0.45 -1.74
CA ARG A 3 11.69 -1.16 -1.78
C ARG A 3 10.77 -0.68 -0.64
N LEU A 4 9.48 -0.50 -0.94
CA LEU A 4 8.42 -0.32 0.03
C LEU A 4 8.07 -1.67 0.68
N LEU A 5 8.06 -1.70 2.02
CA LEU A 5 7.86 -2.91 2.81
C LEU A 5 6.36 -3.13 3.06
N TYR A 6 5.62 -3.45 2.00
CA TYR A 6 4.16 -3.61 2.07
C TYR A 6 3.71 -4.70 3.05
N GLU A 7 4.51 -5.75 3.22
CA GLU A 7 4.27 -6.80 4.21
C GLU A 7 4.29 -6.28 5.66
N SER A 8 4.93 -5.13 5.90
CA SER A 8 5.00 -4.46 7.20
C SER A 8 4.08 -3.23 7.28
N SER A 9 3.17 -3.07 6.32
CA SER A 9 2.25 -1.92 6.29
C SER A 9 1.16 -2.03 7.35
N VAL A 10 0.78 -0.87 7.91
CA VAL A 10 -0.22 -0.76 8.99
C VAL A 10 -1.30 0.22 8.58
N SER A 11 -2.56 -0.23 8.65
CA SER A 11 -3.71 0.66 8.49
C SER A 11 -3.95 1.46 9.76
N TYR A 12 -4.17 2.76 9.64
CA TYR A 12 -4.45 3.66 10.75
C TYR A 12 -5.24 4.88 10.29
N LYS A 13 -6.43 5.10 10.88
CA LYS A 13 -7.29 6.29 10.64
C LYS A 13 -7.59 6.61 9.16
N GLY A 14 -7.71 5.60 8.29
CA GLY A 14 -7.93 5.82 6.85
C GLY A 14 -6.64 6.04 6.05
N TYR A 15 -5.48 5.71 6.62
CA TYR A 15 -4.18 5.73 5.96
C TYR A 15 -3.51 4.36 6.05
N LEU A 16 -2.86 3.95 4.97
CA LEU A 16 -1.90 2.86 5.00
C LEU A 16 -0.50 3.45 5.22
N ILE A 17 0.09 3.15 6.37
CA ILE A 17 1.47 3.48 6.71
C ILE A 17 2.35 2.41 6.08
N ILE A 18 3.28 2.82 5.20
CA ILE A 18 4.10 1.91 4.40
C ILE A 18 5.57 2.18 4.70
N PRO A 19 6.21 1.38 5.58
CA PRO A 19 7.62 1.54 5.92
C PRO A 19 8.55 1.24 4.74
N PHE A 20 9.74 1.85 4.74
CA PHE A 20 10.85 1.50 3.86
C PHE A 20 12.19 1.83 4.51
N VAL A 21 13.26 1.17 4.05
CA VAL A 21 14.63 1.50 4.48
C VAL A 21 15.09 2.75 3.75
N PHE A 22 15.24 3.86 4.47
CA PHE A 22 15.70 5.12 3.90
C PHE A 22 17.22 5.14 3.67
N ASN A 23 17.98 4.64 4.63
CA ASN A 23 19.44 4.58 4.57
C ASN A 23 19.99 3.51 5.52
N GLN A 24 21.29 3.26 5.48
CA GLN A 24 22.02 2.44 6.44
C GLN A 24 23.17 3.23 7.06
N VAL A 25 23.34 3.14 8.39
CA VAL A 25 24.44 3.77 9.13
C VAL A 25 25.08 2.72 10.04
N ASP A 26 26.38 2.48 9.86
CA ASP A 26 27.15 1.47 10.58
C ASP A 26 26.49 0.07 10.56
N GLY A 27 25.91 -0.29 9.42
CA GLY A 27 25.21 -1.57 9.21
C GLY A 27 23.79 -1.62 9.79
N ASN A 28 23.29 -0.55 10.41
CA ASN A 28 21.93 -0.47 10.93
C ASN A 28 21.01 0.26 9.96
N ASP A 29 19.84 -0.32 9.69
CA ASP A 29 18.82 0.31 8.86
C ASP A 29 18.19 1.51 9.56
N ILE A 30 18.05 2.60 8.81
CA ILE A 30 17.23 3.76 9.16
C ILE A 30 15.96 3.69 8.34
N TYR A 31 14.82 3.70 9.02
CA TYR A 31 13.51 3.55 8.42
C TYR A 31 12.82 4.90 8.19
N SER A 32 12.10 4.99 7.09
CA SER A 32 11.13 6.04 6.82
C SER A 32 9.81 5.42 6.37
N TYR A 33 8.83 6.23 6.00
CA TYR A 33 7.50 5.76 5.64
C TYR A 33 6.84 6.62 4.57
N LYS A 34 5.97 5.99 3.78
CA LYS A 34 4.99 6.68 2.93
C LYS A 34 3.59 6.46 3.45
N LEU A 35 2.68 7.35 3.08
CA LEU A 35 1.26 7.22 3.37
C LEU A 35 0.47 7.01 2.09
N LEU A 36 -0.49 6.10 2.12
CA LEU A 36 -1.56 6.00 1.12
C LEU A 36 -2.89 6.29 1.82
N ALA A 37 -3.59 7.35 1.41
CA ALA A 37 -4.86 7.73 2.01
C ALA A 37 -6.04 7.08 1.28
N GLU A 38 -7.04 6.60 2.03
CA GLU A 38 -8.30 6.04 1.54
C GLU A 38 -9.02 7.00 0.59
N ILE A 39 -9.10 8.28 0.96
CA ILE A 39 -9.82 9.31 0.18
C ILE A 39 -9.02 9.85 -1.02
N GLY A 40 -7.93 9.18 -1.40
CA GLY A 40 -7.12 9.56 -2.55
C GLY A 40 -6.56 10.98 -2.43
N TYR A 41 -6.43 11.67 -3.57
CA TYR A 41 -5.93 13.05 -3.68
C TYR A 41 -6.71 14.10 -2.87
N ARG A 42 -7.84 13.74 -2.25
CA ARG A 42 -8.55 14.63 -1.31
C ARG A 42 -7.81 14.79 0.02
N SER A 43 -6.93 13.86 0.37
CA SER A 43 -6.02 14.02 1.51
C SER A 43 -4.68 14.59 1.04
N ARG A 44 -4.15 15.57 1.78
CA ARG A 44 -2.80 16.11 1.55
C ARG A 44 -1.69 15.09 1.78
N TYR A 45 -2.01 13.98 2.44
CA TYR A 45 -1.07 12.92 2.74
C TYR A 45 -1.17 11.71 1.80
N HIS A 46 -2.02 11.76 0.78
CA HIS A 46 -2.07 10.70 -0.22
C HIS A 46 -0.76 10.65 -1.01
N LYS A 47 -0.06 9.51 -0.91
CA LYS A 47 1.27 9.25 -1.47
C LYS A 47 2.39 10.15 -0.91
N ALA A 48 2.16 10.79 0.24
CA ALA A 48 3.16 11.62 0.88
C ALA A 48 4.35 10.79 1.39
N ASP A 49 5.55 11.36 1.26
CA ASP A 49 6.80 10.79 1.75
C ASP A 49 7.16 11.47 3.08
N ASN A 50 7.23 10.69 4.15
CA ASN A 50 7.61 11.10 5.50
C ASN A 50 7.10 12.50 5.92
N PRO A 51 5.78 12.73 6.02
CA PRO A 51 5.25 14.05 6.35
C PRO A 51 5.65 14.55 7.75
N ALA A 52 6.02 13.65 8.67
CA ALA A 52 6.58 14.01 9.98
C ALA A 52 8.03 14.51 9.91
N LYS A 53 8.73 14.25 8.80
CA LYS A 53 10.17 14.52 8.62
C LYS A 53 11.03 13.87 9.70
N SER A 54 10.60 12.70 10.19
CA SER A 54 11.24 11.94 11.25
C SER A 54 11.51 10.51 10.79
N TYR A 55 12.62 9.94 11.23
CA TYR A 55 13.07 8.60 10.85
C TYR A 55 13.05 7.69 12.07
N GLY A 56 12.91 6.39 11.83
CA GLY A 56 12.89 5.40 12.89
C GLY A 56 14.09 4.44 12.84
N ALA A 57 14.51 3.94 14.01
CA ALA A 57 15.55 2.91 14.10
C ALA A 57 15.01 1.48 13.85
N SER A 58 13.70 1.34 13.72
CA SER A 58 13.02 0.07 13.42
C SER A 58 11.69 0.33 12.72
N ILE A 59 11.13 -0.72 12.12
CA ILE A 59 9.79 -0.69 11.52
C ILE A 59 8.73 -0.24 12.53
N GLY A 60 8.75 -0.80 13.75
CA GLY A 60 7.79 -0.43 14.79
C GLY A 60 7.88 1.04 15.17
N ASN A 61 9.11 1.54 15.35
CA ASN A 61 9.34 2.93 15.71
C ASN A 61 8.90 3.92 14.61
N VAL A 62 9.15 3.63 13.34
CA VAL A 62 8.69 4.51 12.25
C VAL A 62 7.16 4.49 12.09
N VAL A 63 6.51 3.36 12.37
CA VAL A 63 5.04 3.26 12.43
C VAL A 63 4.48 4.12 13.56
N ASP A 64 5.10 4.09 14.74
CA ASP A 64 4.66 4.92 15.88
C ASP A 64 4.83 6.42 15.61
N ILE A 65 5.92 6.81 14.95
CA ILE A 65 6.12 8.19 14.45
C ILE A 65 4.98 8.58 13.50
N ALA A 66 4.66 7.73 12.53
CA ALA A 66 3.61 7.99 11.55
C ALA A 66 2.23 8.10 12.22
N LYS A 67 1.90 7.21 13.17
CA LYS A 67 0.66 7.29 13.95
C LYS A 67 0.57 8.59 14.75
N GLY A 68 1.63 8.95 15.46
CA GLY A 68 1.67 10.20 16.24
C GLY A 68 1.53 11.46 15.36
N HIS A 69 2.03 11.42 14.12
CA HIS A 69 1.81 12.48 13.14
C HIS A 69 0.34 12.55 12.70
N LEU A 70 -0.25 11.40 12.35
CA LEU A 70 -1.65 11.31 11.93
C LEU A 70 -2.61 11.71 13.06
N ASP A 71 -2.29 11.40 14.32
CA ASP A 71 -3.08 11.81 15.48
C ASP A 71 -3.20 13.33 15.60
N LYS A 72 -2.14 14.06 15.27
CA LYS A 72 -2.09 15.52 15.39
C LYS A 72 -2.56 16.26 14.14
N TYR A 73 -2.33 15.67 12.97
CA TYR A 73 -2.41 16.41 11.71
C TYR A 73 -3.25 15.75 10.62
N SER A 74 -3.89 14.60 10.85
CA SER A 74 -4.77 14.01 9.83
C SER A 74 -5.87 14.99 9.41
N ASP A 75 -6.13 15.06 8.10
CA ASP A 75 -7.21 15.89 7.55
C ASP A 75 -8.55 15.12 7.46
N PHE A 76 -8.51 13.83 7.77
CA PHE A 76 -9.64 12.91 7.77
C PHE A 76 -9.35 11.73 8.70
N THR A 77 -10.41 11.12 9.25
CA THR A 77 -10.34 9.86 9.97
C THR A 77 -11.44 8.95 9.47
N SER A 78 -11.06 7.77 8.98
CA SER A 78 -12.02 6.75 8.55
C SER A 78 -12.70 6.07 9.73
N ARG A 79 -13.93 5.61 9.51
CA ARG A 79 -14.68 4.76 10.45
C ARG A 79 -14.37 3.29 10.29
N GLU A 80 -13.83 2.90 9.13
CA GLU A 80 -13.57 1.50 8.76
C GLU A 80 -12.13 1.33 8.30
N ASP A 81 -11.65 0.08 8.32
CA ASP A 81 -10.35 -0.27 7.75
C ASP A 81 -10.51 -0.64 6.27
N VAL A 82 -10.45 0.35 5.39
CA VAL A 82 -10.50 0.13 3.93
C VAL A 82 -9.28 -0.67 3.42
N PHE A 83 -8.17 -0.67 4.16
CA PHE A 83 -6.97 -1.42 3.82
C PHE A 83 -6.95 -2.84 4.41
N LYS A 84 -8.07 -3.31 4.97
CA LYS A 84 -8.21 -4.65 5.54
C LYS A 84 -7.95 -5.75 4.50
N HIS A 85 -8.42 -5.55 3.27
CA HIS A 85 -8.27 -6.48 2.15
C HIS A 85 -7.03 -6.14 1.31
N ARG A 86 -5.89 -5.94 1.99
CA ARG A 86 -4.58 -5.74 1.35
C ARG A 86 -3.78 -7.02 1.33
N TYR A 87 -3.06 -7.24 0.24
CA TYR A 87 -2.24 -8.41 -0.01
C TYR A 87 -0.87 -7.98 -0.50
N THR A 88 0.16 -8.73 -0.11
CA THR A 88 1.50 -8.60 -0.68
C THR A 88 1.81 -9.82 -1.51
N PHE A 89 2.17 -9.64 -2.78
CA PHE A 89 2.58 -10.72 -3.66
C PHE A 89 3.78 -10.28 -4.50
N ARG A 90 4.89 -11.06 -4.49
CA ARG A 90 6.16 -10.69 -5.12
C ARG A 90 6.54 -9.22 -4.87
N HIS A 91 6.43 -8.78 -3.62
CA HIS A 91 6.69 -7.40 -3.16
C HIS A 91 5.78 -6.31 -3.72
N ASN A 92 4.72 -6.65 -4.46
CA ASN A 92 3.70 -5.71 -4.91
C ASN A 92 2.59 -5.62 -3.85
N LEU A 93 1.97 -4.45 -3.71
CA LEU A 93 0.78 -4.26 -2.89
C LEU A 93 -0.46 -4.34 -3.77
N ILE A 94 -1.37 -5.23 -3.39
CA ILE A 94 -2.70 -5.34 -3.98
C ILE A 94 -3.71 -4.95 -2.92
N ILE A 95 -4.62 -4.03 -3.23
CA ILE A 95 -5.71 -3.66 -2.32
C ILE A 95 -7.00 -3.96 -3.05
N ILE A 96 -7.87 -4.79 -2.45
CA ILE A 96 -9.15 -5.14 -3.04
C ILE A 96 -10.25 -4.33 -2.37
N PHE A 97 -11.10 -3.73 -3.19
CA PHE A 97 -12.27 -2.98 -2.76
C PHE A 97 -13.54 -3.73 -3.14
N ASN A 98 -14.56 -3.70 -2.29
CA ASN A 98 -15.91 -4.15 -2.61
C ASN A 98 -16.84 -2.95 -2.57
N GLU A 99 -17.49 -2.67 -3.69
CA GLU A 99 -18.57 -1.69 -3.77
C GLU A 99 -19.76 -2.33 -4.50
N ALA A 100 -20.92 -2.37 -3.85
CA ALA A 100 -22.15 -2.94 -4.41
C ALA A 100 -21.97 -4.36 -5.01
N ASN A 101 -21.26 -5.26 -4.29
CA ASN A 101 -20.94 -6.62 -4.73
C ASN A 101 -20.06 -6.70 -6.00
N LYS A 102 -19.39 -5.60 -6.34
CA LYS A 102 -18.37 -5.56 -7.39
C LYS A 102 -17.01 -5.39 -6.75
N TYR A 103 -16.05 -6.18 -7.22
CA TYR A 103 -14.69 -6.17 -6.72
C TYR A 103 -13.78 -5.45 -7.70
N PHE A 104 -13.00 -4.52 -7.16
CA PHE A 104 -11.98 -3.74 -7.86
C PHE A 104 -10.67 -3.90 -7.11
N TYR A 105 -9.57 -3.49 -7.73
CA TYR A 105 -8.28 -3.54 -7.07
C TYR A 105 -7.40 -2.38 -7.47
N ASP A 106 -6.57 -1.97 -6.52
CA ASP A 106 -5.35 -1.23 -6.81
C ASP A 106 -4.16 -2.18 -6.83
N HIS A 107 -3.16 -1.84 -7.63
CA HIS A 107 -1.89 -2.57 -7.73
C HIS A 107 -0.74 -1.58 -7.72
N TYR A 108 0.09 -1.64 -6.68
CA TYR A 108 1.27 -0.80 -6.51
C TYR A 108 2.57 -1.62 -6.63
N PRO A 109 3.49 -1.23 -7.53
CA PRO A 109 4.81 -1.86 -7.66
C PRO A 109 5.70 -1.64 -6.43
N PRO A 110 6.71 -2.49 -6.19
CA PRO A 110 7.51 -2.46 -4.96
C PRO A 110 8.21 -1.13 -4.66
N GLU A 111 8.46 -0.28 -5.64
CA GLU A 111 9.25 0.96 -5.50
C GLU A 111 8.40 2.23 -5.50
N THR A 112 7.12 2.16 -5.91
CA THR A 112 6.30 3.35 -6.13
C THR A 112 4.86 3.17 -5.67
N LEU A 113 4.23 4.26 -5.24
CA LEU A 113 2.78 4.31 -5.02
C LEU A 113 2.04 4.73 -6.29
N ASN A 114 2.52 4.33 -7.46
CA ASN A 114 1.77 4.50 -8.71
C ASN A 114 0.86 3.29 -8.92
N ASN A 115 -0.44 3.53 -9.08
CA ASN A 115 -1.40 2.45 -9.30
C ASN A 115 -1.29 1.99 -10.77
N ILE A 116 -0.98 0.72 -10.99
CA ILE A 116 -0.86 0.10 -12.30
C ILE A 116 -1.98 -0.91 -12.59
N ALA A 117 -3.04 -0.91 -11.78
CA ALA A 117 -4.18 -1.79 -11.97
C ALA A 117 -4.81 -1.58 -13.35
N ALA A 118 -5.05 -2.68 -14.06
CA ALA A 118 -5.89 -2.66 -15.24
C ALA A 118 -7.36 -2.46 -14.85
N PRO A 119 -8.14 -1.67 -15.62
CA PRO A 119 -9.54 -1.40 -15.33
C PRO A 119 -10.37 -2.67 -15.52
N LYS A 120 -10.57 -3.43 -14.45
CA LYS A 120 -11.33 -4.68 -14.45
C LYS A 120 -12.16 -4.81 -13.18
N VAL A 121 -13.37 -5.33 -13.36
CA VAL A 121 -14.34 -5.59 -12.29
C VAL A 121 -14.54 -7.09 -12.16
N PHE A 122 -14.63 -7.57 -10.92
CA PHE A 122 -14.84 -8.98 -10.60
C PHE A 122 -16.11 -9.18 -9.77
N THR A 123 -16.63 -10.40 -9.83
CA THR A 123 -17.80 -10.85 -9.07
C THR A 123 -17.44 -11.40 -7.69
N SER A 124 -16.15 -11.72 -7.47
CA SER A 124 -15.64 -12.16 -6.18
C SER A 124 -14.20 -11.70 -5.95
N GLU A 125 -13.81 -11.61 -4.68
CA GLU A 125 -12.43 -11.36 -4.26
C GLU A 125 -11.46 -12.44 -4.76
N ILE A 126 -11.89 -13.71 -4.74
CA ILE A 126 -11.08 -14.86 -5.17
C ILE A 126 -10.78 -14.77 -6.67
N ASP A 127 -11.76 -14.39 -7.49
CA ASP A 127 -11.57 -14.20 -8.93
C ASP A 127 -10.58 -13.07 -9.22
N CYS A 128 -10.70 -11.97 -8.46
CA CYS A 128 -9.78 -10.83 -8.54
C CYS A 128 -8.34 -11.27 -8.24
N ILE A 129 -8.11 -11.92 -7.09
CA ILE A 129 -6.79 -12.40 -6.68
C ILE A 129 -6.22 -13.38 -7.71
N SER A 130 -7.03 -14.32 -8.19
CA SER A 130 -6.59 -15.34 -9.14
C SER A 130 -6.16 -14.73 -10.47
N TRP A 131 -6.90 -13.74 -10.96
CA TRP A 131 -6.55 -13.01 -12.18
C TRP A 131 -5.27 -12.21 -12.00
N ILE A 132 -5.10 -11.49 -10.88
CA ILE A 132 -3.88 -10.72 -10.61
C ILE A 132 -2.64 -11.64 -10.58
N LYS A 133 -2.73 -12.78 -9.87
CA LYS A 133 -1.65 -13.77 -9.82
C LYS A 133 -1.29 -14.30 -11.21
N GLN A 134 -2.29 -14.68 -12.02
CA GLN A 134 -2.05 -15.12 -13.40
C GLN A 134 -1.37 -14.05 -14.26
N GLY A 135 -1.73 -12.77 -14.08
CA GLY A 135 -1.07 -11.66 -14.75
C GLY A 135 0.39 -11.53 -14.35
N MET A 136 0.67 -11.59 -13.05
CA MET A 136 2.02 -11.47 -12.50
C MET A 136 2.92 -12.67 -12.77
N ASP A 137 2.34 -13.86 -12.95
CA ASP A 137 3.07 -15.07 -13.36
C ASP A 137 3.29 -15.14 -14.88
N GLY A 138 2.83 -14.13 -15.64
CA GLY A 138 2.94 -14.08 -17.10
C GLY A 138 2.01 -15.07 -17.82
N LEU A 139 1.04 -15.66 -17.11
CA LEU A 139 0.12 -16.65 -17.64
C LEU A 139 -0.98 -16.04 -18.51
N HIS A 140 -1.25 -14.72 -18.39
CA HIS A 140 -2.16 -14.02 -19.30
C HIS A 140 -1.63 -13.92 -20.74
N VAL A 141 -0.31 -13.73 -20.92
CA VAL A 141 0.31 -13.63 -22.25
C VAL A 141 0.24 -14.97 -22.99
N ARG A 142 0.37 -16.09 -22.26
CA ARG A 142 0.32 -17.44 -22.85
C ARG A 142 -1.07 -17.88 -23.32
N ARG A 143 -2.15 -17.28 -22.81
CA ARG A 143 -3.53 -17.61 -23.21
C ARG A 143 -4.00 -16.89 -24.46
N GLN A 144 -3.37 -15.78 -24.87
CA GLN A 144 -3.72 -15.06 -26.09
C GLN A 144 -3.03 -15.60 -27.36
N VAL A 145 -2.07 -16.53 -27.22
CA VAL A 145 -1.30 -17.11 -28.34
C VAL A 145 -1.75 -18.54 -28.64
N ARG A 146 -3.01 -18.89 -28.36
CA ARG A 146 -3.59 -20.19 -28.69
C ARG A 146 -4.92 -20.04 -29.39
#